data_AF-A0A085V8I8-F1
#
_entry.id   AF-A0A085V8I8-F1
#
_cell.length_a   1.000
_cell.length_b   1.000
_cell.length_c   1.000
_cell.angle_alpha   90.00
_cell.angle_beta   90.00
_cell.angle_gamma   90.00
#
_symmetry.space_group_name_H-M   'P 1'
#
loop_
_entity.id
_entity.type
_entity.pdbx_description
1 polymer ?
#
loop_
_entity_poly.entity_id
_entity_poly.type
_entity_poly.pdbx_seq_one_letter_code
_entity_poly.pdbx_strand_id
1 'polypeptide(L)'
;MGIANQLGKIDAPHRDQHAEPLRMKLATNLRIRPLLDALYQAKEENRIPADNVIVCRCEEVTAGDLRGFVALGCAGPNQAKSFGRCGMGPCQGRMCGLTVTEVIAKARGVSAAEVGHYRVRPPTKPITLGELAGE
;
A
#
# COMPACT_ATOMS: atom_id res chain seq x y z
N MET A 1 17.73 0.60 -16.12
CA MET A 1 18.62 1.78 -16.12
C MET A 1 18.82 2.44 -14.76
N GLY A 2 17.81 2.52 -13.88
CA GLY A 2 17.97 3.14 -12.54
C GLY A 2 19.08 2.53 -11.68
N ILE A 3 19.15 1.19 -11.60
CA ILE A 3 20.22 0.49 -10.85
C ILE A 3 21.61 0.80 -11.42
N ALA A 4 21.77 0.78 -12.75
CA ALA A 4 23.05 1.10 -13.39
C ALA A 4 23.52 2.52 -13.07
N ASN A 5 22.60 3.49 -13.02
CA ASN A 5 22.91 4.85 -12.62
C ASN A 5 23.27 4.97 -11.13
N GLN A 6 22.56 4.28 -10.24
CA GLN A 6 22.89 4.22 -8.80
C GLN A 6 24.26 3.59 -8.53
N LEU A 7 24.66 2.61 -9.35
CA LEU A 7 25.98 1.99 -9.30
C LEU A 7 27.07 2.79 -10.04
N GLY A 8 26.75 3.98 -10.54
CA GLY A 8 27.70 4.86 -11.26
C GLY A 8 28.15 4.33 -12.62
N LYS A 9 27.45 3.36 -13.21
CA LYS A 9 27.79 2.77 -14.51
C LYS A 9 27.33 3.61 -15.70
N ILE A 10 26.34 4.48 -15.49
CA ILE A 10 25.85 5.49 -16.44
C ILE A 10 25.48 6.76 -15.69
N ASP A 11 25.60 7.92 -16.32
CA ASP A 11 25.11 9.17 -15.76
C ASP A 11 23.58 9.31 -15.91
N ALA A 12 23.00 10.35 -15.32
CA ALA A 12 21.56 10.59 -15.38
C ALA A 12 21.06 10.94 -16.80
N PRO A 13 21.75 11.78 -17.60
CA PRO A 13 21.37 12.03 -18.99
C PRO A 13 21.29 10.77 -19.85
N HIS A 14 22.31 9.90 -19.80
CA HIS A 14 22.30 8.64 -20.54
C HIS A 14 21.18 7.71 -20.04
N ARG A 15 20.98 7.61 -18.72
CA ARG A 15 19.86 6.84 -18.14
C ARG A 15 18.52 7.29 -18.72
N ASP A 16 18.29 8.61 -18.76
CA ASP A 16 17.02 9.17 -19.21
C ASP A 16 16.84 9.02 -20.73
N GLN A 17 17.89 9.26 -21.53
CA GLN A 17 17.88 9.00 -22.98
C GLN A 17 17.52 7.54 -23.30
N HIS A 18 18.12 6.58 -22.59
CA HIS A 18 17.84 5.16 -22.76
C HIS A 18 16.44 4.75 -22.23
N ALA A 19 15.93 5.45 -21.21
CA ALA A 19 14.61 5.17 -20.65
C ALA A 19 13.47 5.76 -21.49
N GLU A 20 13.72 6.85 -22.22
CA GLU A 20 12.70 7.58 -22.99
C GLU A 20 11.87 6.70 -23.95
N PRO A 21 12.47 5.89 -24.85
CA PRO A 21 11.66 5.06 -25.75
C PRO A 21 10.82 4.01 -25.00
N LEU A 22 11.28 3.55 -23.84
CA LEU A 22 10.51 2.62 -22.99
C LEU A 22 9.36 3.34 -22.27
N ARG A 23 9.59 4.56 -21.79
CA ARG A 23 8.55 5.41 -21.17
C ARG A 23 7.48 5.79 -22.17
N MET A 24 7.84 6.14 -23.41
CA MET A 24 6.89 6.42 -24.49
C MET A 24 6.03 5.20 -24.84
N LYS A 25 6.64 4.02 -24.95
CA LYS A 25 5.91 2.75 -25.16
C LYS A 25 4.97 2.44 -24.00
N LEU A 26 5.43 2.61 -22.76
CA LEU A 26 4.60 2.43 -21.57
C LEU A 26 3.42 3.41 -21.57
N ALA A 27 3.66 4.69 -21.83
CA ALA A 27 2.61 5.70 -21.90
C ALA A 27 1.56 5.34 -22.96
N THR A 28 1.99 4.88 -24.14
CA THR A 28 1.08 4.42 -25.21
C THR A 28 0.24 3.22 -24.76
N ASN A 29 0.86 2.21 -24.15
CA ASN A 29 0.16 1.03 -23.65
C ASN A 29 -0.82 1.35 -22.51
N LEU A 30 -0.49 2.34 -21.66
CA LEU A 30 -1.33 2.78 -20.55
C LEU A 30 -2.44 3.76 -20.95
N ARG A 31 -2.54 4.19 -22.21
CA ARG A 31 -3.61 5.11 -22.67
C ARG A 31 -5.01 4.60 -22.39
N ILE A 32 -5.21 3.28 -22.44
CA ILE A 32 -6.51 2.65 -22.17
C ILE A 32 -6.83 2.57 -20.67
N ARG A 33 -5.86 2.84 -19.79
CA ARG A 33 -5.99 2.60 -18.35
C ARG A 33 -7.17 3.34 -17.71
N PRO A 34 -7.46 4.62 -17.99
CA PRO A 34 -8.61 5.31 -17.40
C PRO A 34 -9.95 4.65 -17.74
N LEU A 35 -10.11 4.14 -18.97
CA LEU A 35 -11.32 3.41 -19.38
C LEU A 35 -11.43 2.09 -18.61
N LEU A 36 -10.34 1.32 -18.53
CA LEU A 36 -10.33 0.05 -17.80
C LEU A 36 -10.61 0.27 -16.31
N ASP A 37 -10.02 1.30 -15.72
CA ASP A 37 -10.29 1.67 -14.33
C ASP A 37 -11.76 2.01 -14.14
N ALA A 38 -12.38 2.81 -15.01
CA ALA A 38 -13.79 3.14 -14.89
C ALA A 38 -14.71 1.93 -15.09
N LEU A 39 -14.42 1.04 -16.06
CA LEU A 39 -15.28 -0.10 -16.38
C LEU A 39 -15.13 -1.27 -15.40
N TYR A 40 -13.93 -1.48 -14.87
CA TYR A 40 -13.60 -2.65 -14.05
C TYR A 40 -13.28 -2.30 -12.58
N GLN A 41 -13.57 -1.07 -12.14
CA GLN A 41 -13.48 -0.75 -10.72
C GLN A 41 -14.44 -1.63 -9.92
N ALA A 42 -13.92 -2.30 -8.89
CA ALA A 42 -14.76 -3.03 -7.98
C ALA A 42 -15.74 -2.07 -7.28
N LYS A 43 -16.99 -2.52 -7.19
CA LYS A 43 -18.06 -1.78 -6.51
C LYS A 43 -17.67 -1.47 -5.08
N GLU A 44 -18.17 -0.37 -4.56
CA GLU A 44 -17.85 0.11 -3.21
C GLU A 44 -18.24 -0.90 -2.13
N GLU A 45 -19.40 -1.54 -2.27
CA GLU A 45 -19.90 -2.64 -1.41
C GLU A 45 -18.92 -3.83 -1.32
N ASN A 46 -18.09 -4.04 -2.35
CA ASN A 46 -17.07 -5.11 -2.35
C ASN A 46 -15.72 -4.66 -1.77
N ARG A 47 -15.52 -3.35 -1.60
CA ARG A 47 -14.25 -2.73 -1.18
C ARG A 47 -14.30 -2.21 0.26
N ILE A 48 -15.47 -1.76 0.68
CA ILE A 48 -15.72 -1.11 1.96
C ILE A 48 -16.58 -2.04 2.83
N PRO A 49 -15.97 -2.75 3.79
CA PRO A 49 -16.70 -3.69 4.64
C PRO A 49 -17.64 -2.98 5.64
N ALA A 50 -18.67 -3.69 6.09
CA ALA A 50 -19.50 -3.29 7.23
C ALA A 50 -18.71 -3.33 8.54
N ASP A 51 -19.21 -2.65 9.58
CA ASP A 51 -18.45 -2.40 10.83
C ASP A 51 -17.99 -3.67 11.54
N ASN A 52 -18.81 -4.71 11.57
CA ASN A 52 -18.51 -5.98 12.23
C ASN A 52 -17.51 -6.87 11.46
N VAL A 53 -17.11 -6.48 10.24
CA VAL A 53 -16.21 -7.28 9.41
C VAL A 53 -14.78 -7.09 9.87
N ILE A 54 -14.08 -8.21 10.14
CA ILE A 54 -12.65 -8.22 10.47
C ILE A 54 -11.85 -7.80 9.24
N VAL A 55 -11.10 -6.70 9.38
CA VAL A 55 -10.19 -6.19 8.35
C VAL A 55 -8.77 -6.71 8.58
N CYS A 56 -8.29 -6.70 9.82
CA CYS A 56 -6.99 -7.25 10.18
C CYS A 56 -7.13 -8.55 10.96
N ARG A 57 -7.09 -9.69 10.27
CA ARG A 57 -7.18 -11.02 10.90
C ARG A 57 -6.12 -11.26 11.98
N CYS A 58 -4.90 -10.75 11.81
CA CYS A 58 -3.81 -11.03 12.74
C CYS A 58 -3.95 -10.33 14.10
N GLU A 59 -4.62 -9.19 14.13
CA GLU A 59 -4.75 -8.34 15.33
C GLU A 59 -6.24 -8.12 15.66
N GLU A 60 -7.13 -8.89 15.02
CA GLU A 60 -8.57 -8.92 15.21
C GLU A 60 -9.28 -7.56 15.10
N VAL A 61 -8.74 -6.66 14.27
CA VAL A 61 -9.29 -5.31 14.07
C VAL A 61 -10.41 -5.33 13.03
N THR A 62 -11.57 -4.79 13.38
CA THR A 62 -12.74 -4.65 12.51
C THR A 62 -12.73 -3.35 11.71
N ALA A 63 -13.60 -3.25 10.69
CA ALA A 63 -13.80 -2.00 9.97
C ALA A 63 -14.43 -0.91 10.87
N GLY A 64 -15.25 -1.30 11.85
CA GLY A 64 -15.81 -0.40 12.86
C GLY A 64 -14.71 0.23 13.72
N ASP A 65 -13.76 -0.59 14.20
CA ASP A 65 -12.61 -0.10 14.98
C ASP A 65 -11.79 0.93 14.21
N LEU A 66 -11.51 0.67 12.93
CA LEU A 66 -10.79 1.61 12.07
C LEU A 66 -11.50 2.95 11.93
N ARG A 67 -12.83 2.94 11.74
CA ARG A 67 -13.62 4.19 11.71
C ARG A 67 -13.58 4.91 13.07
N GLY A 68 -13.63 4.16 14.17
CA GLY A 68 -13.41 4.69 15.51
C GLY A 68 -12.04 5.36 15.66
N PHE A 69 -10.98 4.75 15.16
CA PHE A 69 -9.64 5.35 15.17
C PHE A 69 -9.61 6.66 14.37
N VAL A 70 -10.27 6.70 13.19
CA VAL A 70 -10.38 7.92 12.38
C VAL A 70 -11.10 9.02 13.14
N ALA A 71 -12.19 8.71 13.84
CA ALA A 71 -12.90 9.67 14.68
C ALA A 71 -12.02 10.24 15.82
N LEU A 72 -11.03 9.47 16.29
CA LEU A 72 -10.02 9.91 17.27
C LEU A 72 -8.81 10.63 16.63
N GLY A 73 -8.82 10.89 15.32
CA GLY A 73 -7.76 11.59 14.61
C GLY A 73 -6.71 10.70 13.95
N CYS A 74 -7.01 9.41 13.72
CA CYS A 74 -6.16 8.55 12.90
C CYS A 74 -6.20 8.96 11.42
N ALA A 75 -5.07 9.44 10.89
CA ALA A 75 -4.95 9.92 9.53
C ALA A 75 -4.61 8.82 8.51
N GLY A 76 -4.03 7.69 8.93
CA GLY A 76 -3.60 6.67 7.99
C GLY A 76 -3.06 5.38 8.60
N PRO A 77 -2.71 4.39 7.75
CA PRO A 77 -2.37 3.04 8.17
C PRO A 77 -1.22 3.00 9.19
N ASN A 78 -0.18 3.82 9.03
CA ASN A 78 0.95 3.82 9.97
C ASN A 78 0.57 4.29 11.38
N GLN A 79 -0.41 5.20 11.50
CA GLN A 79 -0.91 5.66 12.79
C GLN A 79 -1.91 4.65 13.38
N ALA A 80 -2.69 3.96 12.54
CA ALA A 80 -3.61 2.90 12.97
C ALA A 80 -2.90 1.77 13.75
N LYS A 81 -1.59 1.57 13.54
CA LYS A 81 -0.74 0.67 14.34
C LYS A 81 -0.72 1.07 15.82
N SER A 82 -0.66 2.36 16.12
CA SER A 82 -0.64 2.87 17.50
C SER A 82 -2.01 2.73 18.19
N PHE A 83 -3.10 2.80 17.43
CA PHE A 83 -4.45 2.70 17.97
C PHE A 83 -4.88 1.25 18.23
N GLY A 84 -4.69 0.36 17.26
CA GLY A 84 -5.23 -1.00 17.31
C GLY A 84 -4.28 -2.05 16.76
N ARG A 85 -2.99 -1.75 16.64
CA ARG A 85 -1.98 -2.66 16.11
C ARG A 85 -2.21 -3.17 14.68
N CYS A 86 -3.21 -2.63 13.99
CA CYS A 86 -3.58 -3.03 12.64
C CYS A 86 -2.36 -3.00 11.70
N GLY A 87 -2.06 -4.16 11.10
CA GLY A 87 -0.89 -4.34 10.23
C GLY A 87 0.42 -4.71 10.93
N MET A 88 0.42 -4.98 12.25
CA MET A 88 1.61 -5.40 13.00
C MET A 88 1.78 -6.92 13.16
N GLY A 89 0.79 -7.72 12.78
CA GLY A 89 0.88 -9.18 12.84
C GLY A 89 1.91 -9.76 11.86
N PRO A 90 2.09 -11.10 11.80
CA PRO A 90 3.10 -11.74 10.95
C PRO A 90 2.90 -11.48 9.44
N CYS A 91 1.69 -11.10 9.03
CA CYS A 91 1.44 -10.66 7.66
C CYS A 91 2.02 -9.27 7.34
N GLN A 92 2.36 -8.46 8.34
CA GLN A 92 2.91 -7.10 8.21
C GLN A 92 2.05 -6.19 7.30
N GLY A 93 0.74 -6.30 7.43
CA GLY A 93 -0.21 -5.49 6.64
C GLY A 93 -0.41 -5.95 5.20
N ARG A 94 0.19 -7.07 4.76
CA ARG A 94 0.00 -7.61 3.40
C ARG A 94 -1.45 -7.94 3.05
N MET A 95 -2.19 -8.46 4.02
CA MET A 95 -3.58 -8.88 3.80
C MET A 95 -4.58 -7.73 3.96
N CYS A 96 -4.34 -6.83 4.92
CA CYS A 96 -5.29 -5.79 5.28
C CYS A 96 -4.98 -4.41 4.69
N GLY A 97 -3.77 -4.17 4.17
CA GLY A 97 -3.28 -2.82 3.86
C GLY A 97 -4.13 -2.01 2.89
N LEU A 98 -4.60 -2.62 1.81
CA LEU A 98 -5.50 -1.96 0.86
C LEU A 98 -6.83 -1.61 1.53
N THR A 99 -7.50 -2.57 2.17
CA THR A 99 -8.77 -2.34 2.86
C THR A 99 -8.67 -1.30 3.97
N VAL A 100 -7.59 -1.33 4.77
CA VAL A 100 -7.34 -0.31 5.81
C VAL A 100 -7.24 1.08 5.19
N THR A 101 -6.51 1.20 4.08
CA THR A 101 -6.35 2.46 3.35
C THR A 101 -7.70 2.96 2.85
N GLU A 102 -8.52 2.10 2.24
CA GLU A 102 -9.82 2.48 1.69
C GLU A 102 -10.84 2.82 2.78
N VAL A 103 -10.87 2.08 3.90
CA VAL A 103 -11.76 2.37 5.03
C VAL A 103 -11.40 3.72 5.65
N ILE A 104 -10.12 4.00 5.87
CA ILE A 104 -9.66 5.30 6.39
C ILE A 104 -9.97 6.41 5.40
N ALA A 105 -9.71 6.20 4.10
CA ALA A 105 -9.98 7.18 3.06
C ALA A 105 -11.46 7.57 3.01
N LYS A 106 -12.35 6.57 3.02
CA LYS A 106 -13.80 6.80 3.05
C LYS A 106 -14.24 7.51 4.32
N ALA A 107 -13.74 7.08 5.49
CA ALA A 107 -14.10 7.70 6.76
C ALA A 107 -13.61 9.16 6.88
N ARG A 108 -12.47 9.49 6.26
CA ARG A 108 -11.92 10.85 6.19
C ARG A 108 -12.51 11.70 5.05
N GLY A 109 -13.19 11.10 4.07
CA GLY A 109 -13.66 11.80 2.87
C GLY A 109 -12.54 12.23 1.91
N VAL A 110 -11.43 11.48 1.86
CA VAL A 110 -10.26 11.79 1.01
C VAL A 110 -9.93 10.62 0.09
N SER A 111 -9.00 10.82 -0.86
CA SER A 111 -8.57 9.75 -1.75
C SER A 111 -7.68 8.71 -1.03
N ALA A 112 -7.72 7.46 -1.48
CA ALA A 112 -6.80 6.41 -0.99
C ALA A 112 -5.32 6.77 -1.22
N ALA A 113 -5.02 7.51 -2.30
CA ALA A 113 -3.67 7.99 -2.60
C ALA A 113 -3.16 8.99 -1.54
N GLU A 114 -4.04 9.85 -1.01
CA GLU A 114 -3.71 10.80 0.05
C GLU A 114 -3.48 10.09 1.40
N VAL A 115 -4.28 9.07 1.70
CA VAL A 115 -4.07 8.23 2.91
C VAL A 115 -2.75 7.47 2.85
N GLY A 116 -2.38 7.02 1.66
CA GLY A 116 -1.16 6.24 1.43
C GLY A 116 -1.23 4.84 2.03
N HIS A 117 -0.09 4.15 2.04
CA HIS A 117 0.01 2.76 2.49
C HIS A 117 0.93 2.63 3.72
N TYR A 118 0.93 1.45 4.35
CA TYR A 118 1.93 1.12 5.37
C TYR A 118 3.35 1.32 4.83
N ARG A 119 4.23 1.86 5.68
CA ARG A 119 5.66 1.90 5.41
C ARG A 119 6.22 0.49 5.56
N VAL A 120 6.61 -0.12 4.43
CA VAL A 120 7.26 -1.44 4.38
C VAL A 120 8.69 -1.33 4.90
N ARG A 121 9.10 -2.27 5.74
CA ARG A 121 10.46 -2.36 6.31
C ARG A 121 11.02 -3.77 6.09
N PRO A 122 12.34 -3.90 5.86
CA PRO A 122 12.97 -5.22 5.87
C PRO A 122 12.98 -5.81 7.30
N PRO A 123 12.95 -7.16 7.43
CA PRO A 123 12.77 -8.14 6.37
C PRO A 123 11.31 -8.22 5.89
N THR A 124 11.07 -8.41 4.59
CA THR A 124 9.69 -8.43 4.01
C THR A 124 8.88 -9.66 4.42
N LYS A 125 9.57 -10.75 4.76
CA LYS A 125 8.99 -11.94 5.37
C LYS A 125 9.71 -12.19 6.70
N PRO A 126 9.02 -12.75 7.71
CA PRO A 126 9.69 -13.20 8.92
C PRO A 126 10.81 -14.17 8.57
N ILE A 127 11.97 -13.96 9.19
CA ILE A 127 13.12 -14.86 9.19
C ILE A 127 13.47 -15.14 10.64
N THR A 128 14.10 -16.29 10.88
CA THR A 128 14.63 -16.66 12.19
C THR A 128 15.85 -15.81 12.53
N LEU A 129 16.23 -15.79 13.82
CA LEU A 129 17.46 -15.11 14.24
C LEU A 129 18.72 -15.81 13.73
N GLY A 130 18.70 -17.14 13.57
CA GLY A 130 19.81 -17.90 12.95
C GLY A 130 20.05 -17.50 11.50
N GLU A 131 18.99 -17.47 10.68
CA GLU A 131 19.07 -17.00 9.30
C GLU A 131 19.60 -15.56 9.19
N LEU A 132 19.24 -14.69 10.15
CA LEU A 132 19.76 -13.33 10.19
C LEU A 132 21.23 -13.26 10.64
N ALA A 133 21.65 -14.15 11.53
CA ALA A 133 23.03 -14.27 12.03
C ALA A 133 23.97 -14.99 11.05
N GLY A 134 23.42 -15.70 10.05
CA GLY A 134 24.17 -16.56 9.13
C GLY A 134 24.49 -17.94 9.72
N GLU A 135 23.69 -18.39 10.69
CA GLU A 135 23.79 -19.68 11.40
C GLU A 135 22.63 -20.62 11.05
#